data_AF-F9CVH5-F1
#
_entry.id   AF-F9CVH5-F1
#
_cell.length_a   1.000
_cell.length_b   1.000
_cell.length_c   1.000
_cell.angle_alpha   90.00
_cell.angle_beta   90.00
_cell.angle_gamma   90.00
#
_symmetry.space_group_name_H-M   'P 1'
#
loop_
_entity.id
_entity.type
_entity.pdbx_description
1 polymer ?
#
loop_
_entity_poly.entity_id
_entity_poly.type
_entity_poly.pdbx_seq_one_letter_code
_entity_poly.pdbx_strand_id
1 'polypeptide(L)'
;MSSSNIEALYFVTGTFSDESKPYFSESSNHYILGKFKDSQFIVDDLIKHNQEKTSFIFNVQNELFQRIVSGETNFVTVYYLEYGESHDDFQEVADILLKREKICVGGLGHMNTYCKLPQKFTFPYSNNVVIIEVASEKGHQSVKKYCDQTKRDVNRKGLTMTNLLSLSILEKLK
;
A
#
# COMPACT_ATOMS: atom_id res chain seq x y z
N MET A 1 1.32 -24.31 14.41
CA MET A 1 0.09 -23.49 14.45
C MET A 1 0.07 -22.58 13.23
N SER A 2 -0.62 -22.96 12.15
CA SER A 2 -0.79 -22.09 10.98
C SER A 2 -2.14 -21.40 11.11
N SER A 3 -2.17 -20.09 11.43
CA SER A 3 -3.40 -19.30 11.32
C SER A 3 -3.92 -19.41 9.88
N SER A 4 -5.18 -19.84 9.71
CA SER A 4 -5.83 -20.10 8.42
C SER A 4 -6.05 -18.83 7.60
N ASN A 5 -6.09 -17.66 8.26
CA ASN A 5 -6.39 -16.37 7.65
C ASN A 5 -5.16 -15.58 7.18
N ILE A 6 -3.99 -15.83 7.76
CA ILE A 6 -2.74 -15.14 7.37
C ILE A 6 -2.15 -15.85 6.15
N GLU A 7 -2.21 -15.18 5.00
CA GLU A 7 -1.62 -15.63 3.74
C GLU A 7 -0.11 -15.44 3.75
N ALA A 8 0.37 -14.26 4.13
CA ALA A 8 1.79 -13.94 4.22
C ALA A 8 2.07 -12.94 5.34
N LEU A 9 3.27 -13.01 5.90
CA LEU A 9 3.74 -12.07 6.93
C LEU A 9 5.17 -11.62 6.63
N TYR A 10 5.42 -10.32 6.69
CA TYR A 10 6.70 -9.72 6.37
C TYR A 10 7.16 -8.75 7.45
N PHE A 11 8.47 -8.72 7.69
CA PHE A 11 9.13 -7.63 8.39
C PHE A 11 9.56 -6.58 7.37
N VAL A 12 9.10 -5.33 7.54
CA VAL A 12 9.28 -4.29 6.53
C VAL A 12 9.80 -2.98 7.11
N THR A 13 10.55 -2.23 6.31
CA THR A 13 10.87 -0.82 6.58
C THR A 13 9.89 0.07 5.85
N GLY A 14 9.16 0.90 6.61
CA GLY A 14 8.18 1.85 6.08
C GLY A 14 8.77 3.25 5.92
N THR A 15 8.49 3.88 4.79
CA THR A 15 8.86 5.27 4.49
C THR A 15 7.63 6.02 4.04
N PHE A 16 7.16 6.95 4.88
CA PHE A 16 6.05 7.84 4.58
C PHE A 16 6.53 9.03 3.75
N SER A 17 5.68 9.47 2.83
CA SER A 17 5.90 10.70 2.06
C SER A 17 5.82 11.94 2.95
N ASP A 18 6.42 13.05 2.51
CA ASP A 18 6.36 14.31 3.26
C ASP A 18 4.94 14.87 3.32
N GLU A 19 4.12 14.55 2.32
CA GLU A 19 2.71 14.93 2.22
C GLU A 19 1.80 14.14 3.17
N SER A 20 2.15 12.88 3.49
CA SER A 20 1.35 12.01 4.36
C SER A 20 1.75 12.07 5.83
N LYS A 21 3.01 12.39 6.15
CA LYS A 21 3.53 12.50 7.52
C LYS A 21 2.65 13.32 8.49
N PRO A 22 2.07 14.48 8.10
CA PRO A 22 1.24 15.27 9.01
C PRO A 22 -0.02 14.54 9.49
N TYR A 23 -0.51 13.57 8.72
CA TYR A 23 -1.70 12.77 9.05
C TYR A 23 -1.40 11.55 9.92
N PHE A 24 -0.12 11.18 10.05
CA PHE A 24 0.33 9.95 10.72
C PHE A 24 1.49 10.25 11.67
N SER A 25 1.23 11.02 12.72
CA SER A 25 2.27 11.55 13.61
C SER A 25 3.08 10.50 14.38
N GLU A 26 2.63 9.25 14.41
CA GLU A 26 3.33 8.13 15.05
C GLU A 26 3.95 7.14 14.05
N SER A 27 4.43 7.63 12.90
CA SER A 27 5.14 6.76 11.96
C SER A 27 6.40 6.18 12.61
N SER A 28 6.45 4.85 12.75
CA SER A 28 7.65 4.06 13.04
C SER A 28 8.44 3.77 11.75
N ASN A 29 9.71 3.36 11.89
CA ASN A 29 10.54 2.97 10.74
C ASN A 29 10.30 1.51 10.31
N HIS A 30 9.90 0.65 11.24
CA HIS A 30 9.72 -0.78 11.01
C HIS A 30 8.30 -1.21 11.35
N TYR A 31 7.75 -2.10 10.51
CA TYR A 31 6.40 -2.62 10.63
C TYR A 31 6.36 -4.12 10.38
N ILE A 32 5.28 -4.73 10.86
CA ILE A 32 4.85 -6.05 10.42
C ILE A 32 3.78 -5.82 9.34
N LEU A 33 4.06 -6.29 8.12
CA LEU A 33 3.10 -6.28 7.03
C LEU A 33 2.46 -7.67 6.95
N GLY A 34 1.16 -7.76 7.22
CA GLY A 34 0.37 -8.97 7.06
C GLY A 34 -0.51 -8.89 5.82
N LYS A 35 -0.51 -9.96 5.01
CA LYS A 35 -1.50 -10.20 3.96
C LYS A 35 -2.51 -11.21 4.47
N PHE A 36 -3.79 -10.85 4.43
CA PHE A 36 -4.87 -11.65 5.00
C PHE A 36 -5.90 -11.98 3.92
N LYS A 37 -6.52 -13.16 4.03
CA LYS A 37 -7.59 -13.58 3.11
C LYS A 37 -8.91 -12.86 3.38
N ASP A 38 -9.22 -12.67 4.66
CA ASP A 38 -10.39 -11.95 5.13
C ASP A 38 -9.95 -10.86 6.11
N SER A 39 -10.19 -9.61 5.72
CA SER A 39 -9.83 -8.44 6.50
C SER A 39 -10.77 -8.21 7.69
N GLN A 40 -11.99 -8.76 7.68
CA GLN A 40 -12.97 -8.55 8.75
C GLN A 40 -12.48 -9.10 10.09
N PHE A 41 -11.85 -10.28 10.08
CA PHE A 41 -11.25 -10.86 11.30
C PHE A 41 -10.21 -9.94 11.94
N ILE A 42 -9.41 -9.25 11.12
CA ILE A 42 -8.36 -8.35 11.60
C ILE A 42 -8.93 -7.01 12.05
N VAL A 43 -9.95 -6.52 11.35
CA VAL A 43 -10.71 -5.34 11.78
C VAL A 43 -11.31 -5.57 13.16
N ASP A 44 -12.01 -6.69 13.37
CA ASP A 44 -12.64 -7.02 14.64
C ASP A 44 -11.62 -7.16 15.77
N ASP A 45 -10.47 -7.78 15.48
CA ASP A 45 -9.38 -7.94 16.44
C ASP A 45 -8.76 -6.58 16.81
N LEU A 46 -8.54 -5.69 15.83
CA LEU A 46 -7.97 -4.35 16.06
C LEU A 46 -8.95 -3.41 16.77
N ILE A 47 -10.26 -3.57 16.57
CA ILE A 47 -11.28 -2.85 17.35
C ILE A 47 -11.23 -3.29 18.81
N LYS A 48 -11.13 -4.61 19.06
CA LYS A 48 -11.10 -5.18 20.41
C LYS A 48 -9.78 -4.93 21.14
N HIS A 49 -8.66 -5.01 20.42
CA HIS A 49 -7.30 -4.93 20.94
C HIS A 49 -6.57 -3.68 20.42
N ASN A 50 -7.27 -2.54 20.39
CA ASN A 50 -6.73 -1.28 19.89
C ASN A 50 -5.45 -0.87 20.66
N GLN A 51 -4.48 -0.35 19.93
CA GLN A 51 -3.16 0.03 20.45
C GLN A 51 -2.98 1.55 20.46
N GLU A 52 -2.00 2.02 21.22
CA GLU A 52 -1.60 3.43 21.19
C GLU A 52 -0.99 3.80 19.84
N LYS A 53 -0.21 2.88 19.24
CA LYS A 53 0.36 3.04 17.91
C LYS A 53 -0.68 2.80 16.82
N THR A 54 -0.63 3.64 15.78
CA THR A 54 -1.54 3.54 14.63
C THR A 54 -1.29 2.27 13.83
N SER A 55 -2.33 1.47 13.67
CA SER A 55 -2.38 0.33 12.74
C SER A 55 -3.08 0.75 11.46
N PHE A 56 -2.52 0.35 10.31
CA PHE A 56 -3.04 0.65 8.98
C PHE A 56 -3.62 -0.61 8.37
N ILE A 57 -4.88 -0.55 7.92
CA ILE A 57 -5.51 -1.61 7.14
C ILE A 57 -5.78 -1.06 5.75
N PHE A 58 -5.21 -1.73 4.75
CA PHE A 58 -5.46 -1.46 3.34
C PHE A 58 -6.35 -2.56 2.79
N ASN A 59 -7.62 -2.23 2.55
CA ASN A 59 -8.60 -3.16 2.00
C ASN A 59 -8.61 -3.02 0.48
N VAL A 60 -8.03 -4.00 -0.22
CA VAL A 60 -8.09 -4.08 -1.68
C VAL A 60 -9.51 -4.51 -2.07
N GLN A 61 -10.28 -3.60 -2.65
CA GLN A 61 -11.65 -3.87 -3.10
C GLN A 61 -11.67 -4.41 -4.53
N ASN A 62 -10.83 -3.83 -5.39
CA ASN A 62 -10.72 -4.21 -6.79
C ASN A 62 -9.26 -4.52 -7.11
N GLU A 63 -8.94 -5.79 -7.28
CA GLU A 63 -7.69 -6.18 -7.91
C GLU A 63 -7.75 -5.74 -9.39
N LEU A 64 -6.88 -4.80 -9.77
CA LEU A 64 -6.77 -4.34 -11.15
C LEU A 64 -6.14 -5.43 -12.01
N PHE A 65 -5.10 -6.08 -11.47
CA PHE A 65 -4.47 -7.24 -12.07
C PHE A 65 -3.57 -7.95 -11.06
N GLN A 66 -3.38 -9.24 -11.31
CA GLN A 66 -2.33 -10.05 -10.72
C GLN A 66 -1.61 -10.82 -11.83
N ARG A 67 -0.27 -10.82 -11.81
CA ARG A 67 0.54 -11.60 -12.74
C ARG A 67 1.76 -12.18 -12.07
N ILE A 68 2.27 -13.25 -12.68
CA ILE A 68 3.55 -13.85 -12.32
C ILE A 68 4.65 -13.00 -12.92
N VAL A 69 5.58 -12.56 -12.09
CA VAL A 69 6.81 -11.87 -12.49
C VAL A 69 8.01 -12.63 -11.93
N SER A 70 9.17 -12.42 -12.54
CA SER A 70 10.41 -13.07 -12.09
C SER A 70 10.86 -12.48 -10.75
N GLY A 71 11.09 -13.35 -9.77
CA GLY A 71 11.57 -13.00 -8.43
C GLY A 71 10.45 -12.91 -7.38
N GLU A 72 10.84 -12.61 -6.14
CA GLU A 72 9.91 -12.44 -5.02
C GLU A 72 9.54 -10.97 -4.83
N THR A 73 8.30 -10.72 -4.39
CA THR A 73 7.87 -9.38 -3.98
C THR A 73 8.78 -8.89 -2.86
N ASN A 74 9.49 -7.80 -3.13
CA ASN A 74 10.41 -7.21 -2.17
C ASN A 74 10.06 -5.76 -1.81
N PHE A 75 9.01 -5.23 -2.44
CA PHE A 75 8.59 -3.86 -2.24
C PHE A 75 7.09 -3.73 -2.44
N VAL A 76 6.43 -3.06 -1.51
CA VAL A 76 5.00 -2.71 -1.59
C VAL A 76 4.92 -1.20 -1.46
N THR A 77 4.13 -0.55 -2.30
CA THR A 77 3.93 0.88 -2.16
C THR A 77 2.48 1.25 -2.35
N VAL A 78 2.08 2.24 -1.57
CA VAL A 78 0.72 2.72 -1.43
C VAL A 78 0.71 4.17 -1.89
N TYR A 79 -0.19 4.46 -2.81
CA TYR A 79 -0.48 5.79 -3.33
C TYR A 79 -1.91 6.18 -3.01
N TYR A 80 -2.20 7.47 -3.10
CA TYR A 80 -3.57 7.96 -3.15
C TYR A 80 -3.74 8.88 -4.36
N LEU A 81 -4.98 8.97 -4.86
CA LEU A 81 -5.39 9.92 -5.89
C LEU A 81 -6.11 11.09 -5.23
N GLU A 82 -5.64 12.32 -5.48
CA GLU A 82 -6.26 13.55 -4.94
C GLU A 82 -7.52 13.94 -5.70
N TYR A 83 -7.49 13.73 -7.01
CA TYR A 83 -8.58 13.98 -7.94
C TYR A 83 -8.59 12.83 -8.94
N GLY A 84 -9.78 12.35 -9.30
CA GLY A 84 -9.95 11.26 -10.25
C GLY A 84 -10.56 10.02 -9.64
N GLU A 85 -11.78 10.16 -9.12
CA GLU A 85 -12.59 9.06 -8.57
C GLU A 85 -13.45 8.39 -9.64
N SER A 86 -13.31 8.80 -10.91
CA SER A 86 -14.10 8.20 -11.98
C SER A 86 -13.55 6.83 -12.35
N HIS A 87 -14.43 5.99 -12.90
CA HIS A 87 -14.03 4.69 -13.41
C HIS A 87 -12.93 4.81 -14.49
N ASP A 88 -13.00 5.85 -15.31
CA ASP A 88 -12.06 6.11 -16.39
C ASP A 88 -10.66 6.44 -15.84
N ASP A 89 -10.57 7.19 -14.74
CA ASP A 89 -9.30 7.52 -14.08
C ASP A 89 -8.61 6.26 -13.54
N PHE A 90 -9.38 5.39 -12.90
CA PHE A 90 -8.89 4.12 -12.39
C PHE A 90 -8.42 3.18 -13.51
N GLN A 91 -9.13 3.17 -14.63
CA GLN A 91 -8.74 2.39 -15.81
C GLN A 91 -7.43 2.90 -16.41
N GLU A 92 -7.24 4.22 -16.51
CA GLU A 92 -6.00 4.81 -17.00
C GLU A 92 -4.81 4.48 -16.06
N VAL A 93 -5.02 4.51 -14.73
CA VAL A 93 -4.00 4.03 -13.78
C VAL A 93 -3.67 2.57 -14.05
N ALA A 94 -4.69 1.70 -14.17
CA ALA A 94 -4.48 0.27 -14.44
C ALA A 94 -3.67 0.04 -15.73
N ASP A 95 -3.99 0.73 -16.81
CA ASP A 95 -3.31 0.62 -18.10
C ASP A 95 -1.84 1.03 -18.04
N ILE A 96 -1.50 2.03 -17.21
CA ILE A 96 -0.12 2.44 -16.98
C ILE A 96 0.62 1.39 -16.14
N LEU A 97 -0.01 0.88 -15.08
CA LEU A 97 0.57 -0.15 -14.22
C LEU A 97 0.78 -1.48 -14.96
N LEU A 98 -0.11 -1.86 -15.89
CA LEU A 98 0.01 -3.07 -16.70
C LEU A 98 1.27 -3.07 -17.57
N LYS A 99 1.67 -1.90 -18.09
CA LYS A 99 2.91 -1.71 -18.88
C LYS A 99 4.19 -1.86 -18.04
N ARG A 100 4.08 -1.99 -16.72
CA ARG A 100 5.22 -2.04 -15.79
C ARG A 100 5.57 -3.46 -15.38
N GLU A 101 6.40 -4.13 -16.17
CA GLU A 101 6.77 -5.55 -16.04
C GLU A 101 7.11 -6.07 -14.64
N LYS A 102 7.60 -5.22 -13.72
CA LYS A 102 8.01 -5.63 -12.37
C LYS A 102 6.87 -5.59 -11.34
N ILE A 103 5.75 -4.96 -11.68
CA ILE A 103 4.56 -4.91 -10.83
C ILE A 103 3.83 -6.24 -10.97
N CYS A 104 3.73 -6.99 -9.87
CA CYS A 104 3.06 -8.28 -9.80
C CYS A 104 1.57 -8.09 -9.55
N VAL A 105 1.24 -7.22 -8.60
CA VAL A 105 -0.13 -6.96 -8.15
C VAL A 105 -0.37 -5.46 -8.20
N GLY A 106 -1.51 -5.07 -8.75
CA GLY A 106 -2.05 -3.71 -8.63
C GLY A 106 -3.49 -3.79 -8.15
N GLY A 107 -3.85 -2.99 -7.16
CA GLY A 107 -5.18 -2.99 -6.58
C GLY A 107 -5.63 -1.60 -6.15
N LEU A 108 -6.92 -1.38 -6.23
CA LEU A 108 -7.59 -0.22 -5.65
C LEU A 108 -8.23 -0.63 -4.33
N GLY A 109 -8.19 0.29 -3.38
CA GLY A 109 -8.72 0.03 -2.06
C GLY A 109 -8.99 1.28 -1.27
N HIS A 110 -9.38 1.03 -0.02
CA HIS A 110 -9.49 2.08 0.98
C HIS A 110 -8.58 1.76 2.17
N MET A 111 -8.19 2.80 2.88
CA MET A 111 -7.36 2.74 4.07
C MET A 111 -8.18 3.07 5.30
N ASN A 112 -8.15 2.17 6.27
CA ASN A 112 -8.64 2.41 7.63
C ASN A 112 -7.47 2.50 8.59
N THR A 113 -7.59 3.36 9.61
CA THR A 113 -6.61 3.48 10.68
C THR A 113 -7.25 3.16 12.02
N TYR A 114 -6.54 2.38 12.83
CA TYR A 114 -6.96 2.01 14.18
C TYR A 114 -5.91 2.48 15.17
N CYS A 115 -6.33 3.37 16.06
CA CYS A 115 -5.49 3.99 17.05
C CYS A 115 -6.34 4.38 18.26
N LYS A 116 -5.79 4.25 19.48
CA LYS A 116 -6.42 4.80 20.68
C LYS A 116 -6.30 6.32 20.77
N LEU A 117 -5.25 6.86 20.17
CA LEU A 117 -5.01 8.30 20.12
C LEU A 117 -5.64 8.85 18.84
N PRO A 118 -6.65 9.74 18.94
CA PRO A 118 -7.25 10.33 17.75
C PRO A 118 -6.22 11.15 16.98
N GLN A 119 -6.18 10.95 15.65
CA GLN A 119 -5.34 11.77 14.78
C GLN A 119 -5.82 13.22 14.82
N LYS A 120 -4.88 14.17 14.77
CA LYS A 120 -5.22 15.61 14.73
C LYS A 120 -5.98 15.99 13.47
N PHE A 121 -5.74 15.27 12.38
CA PHE A 121 -6.36 15.49 11.07
C PHE A 121 -6.85 14.18 10.49
N THR A 122 -8.03 14.20 9.89
CA THR A 122 -8.54 13.09 9.09
C THR A 122 -7.87 13.10 7.73
N PHE A 123 -7.33 11.97 7.29
CA PHE A 123 -6.77 11.84 5.95
C PHE A 123 -7.89 11.86 4.90
N PRO A 124 -7.92 12.82 3.96
CA PRO A 124 -9.08 13.04 3.10
C PRO A 124 -9.19 12.03 1.94
N TYR A 125 -8.11 11.34 1.59
CA TYR A 125 -8.04 10.47 0.41
C TYR A 125 -8.07 8.98 0.76
N SER A 126 -8.64 8.63 1.91
CA SER A 126 -8.66 7.25 2.41
C SER A 126 -9.42 6.28 1.50
N ASN A 127 -10.33 6.76 0.66
CA ASN A 127 -11.11 5.92 -0.26
C ASN A 127 -10.46 5.72 -1.64
N ASN A 128 -9.43 6.50 -1.98
CA ASN A 128 -8.82 6.52 -3.30
C ASN A 128 -7.39 5.99 -3.27
N VAL A 129 -7.20 4.81 -2.70
CA VAL A 129 -5.88 4.24 -2.45
C VAL A 129 -5.52 3.25 -3.55
N VAL A 130 -4.30 3.39 -4.09
CA VAL A 130 -3.72 2.46 -5.07
C VAL A 130 -2.57 1.72 -4.39
N ILE A 131 -2.64 0.40 -4.36
CA ILE A 131 -1.62 -0.47 -3.78
C ILE A 131 -0.96 -1.23 -4.91
N ILE A 132 0.37 -1.22 -4.94
CA ILE A 132 1.13 -2.04 -5.88
C ILE A 132 2.19 -2.87 -5.16
N GLU A 133 2.31 -4.12 -5.59
CA GLU A 133 3.37 -5.04 -5.19
C GLU A 133 4.38 -5.17 -6.33
N VAL A 134 5.66 -5.03 -6.01
CA VAL A 134 6.76 -5.07 -6.97
C VAL A 134 7.72 -6.18 -6.60
N ALA A 135 8.05 -7.02 -7.58
CA ALA A 135 9.13 -8.00 -7.48
C ALA A 135 10.31 -7.55 -8.35
N SER A 136 11.48 -7.54 -7.74
CA SER A 136 12.70 -7.12 -8.43
C SER A 136 13.93 -7.57 -7.67
N GLU A 137 14.89 -8.20 -8.35
CA GLU A 137 16.19 -8.55 -7.75
C GLU A 137 17.07 -7.31 -7.44
N LYS A 138 16.70 -6.13 -7.96
CA LYS A 138 17.41 -4.88 -7.70
C LYS A 138 17.15 -4.38 -6.27
N GLY A 139 18.14 -3.70 -5.69
CA GLY A 139 18.03 -3.10 -4.37
C GLY A 139 16.95 -2.01 -4.24
N HIS A 140 16.54 -1.75 -3.00
CA HIS A 140 15.43 -0.86 -2.62
C HIS A 140 15.44 0.50 -3.35
N GLN A 141 16.59 1.19 -3.41
CA GLN A 141 16.69 2.50 -4.07
C GLN A 141 16.35 2.45 -5.57
N SER A 142 16.66 1.34 -6.24
CA SER A 142 16.31 1.15 -7.66
C SER A 142 14.81 0.90 -7.83
N VAL A 143 14.21 0.12 -6.93
CA VAL A 143 12.77 -0.17 -6.95
C VAL A 143 11.97 1.09 -6.62
N LYS A 144 12.42 1.90 -5.66
CA LYS A 144 11.81 3.19 -5.35
C LYS A 144 11.83 4.12 -6.56
N LYS A 145 12.97 4.26 -7.27
CA LYS A 145 13.05 5.06 -8.51
C LYS A 145 12.09 4.57 -9.60
N TYR A 146 11.90 3.25 -9.70
CA TYR A 146 10.94 2.65 -10.63
C TYR A 146 9.49 3.00 -10.28
N CYS A 147 9.15 2.95 -8.99
CA CYS A 147 7.86 3.36 -8.46
C CYS A 147 7.62 4.87 -8.65
N ASP A 148 8.64 5.71 -8.39
CA ASP A 148 8.59 7.17 -8.63
C ASP A 148 8.41 7.50 -10.13
N GLN A 149 9.01 6.71 -11.03
CA GLN A 149 8.77 6.87 -12.48
C GLN A 149 7.34 6.48 -12.87
N THR A 150 6.79 5.42 -12.28
CA THR A 150 5.40 5.00 -12.48
C THR A 150 4.44 6.09 -12.02
N LYS A 151 4.68 6.68 -10.85
CA LYS A 151 3.94 7.86 -10.38
C LYS A 151 3.98 9.02 -11.36
N ARG A 152 5.16 9.37 -11.87
CA ARG A 152 5.31 10.47 -12.83
C ARG A 152 4.55 10.21 -14.13
N ASP A 153 4.48 8.97 -14.60
CA ASP A 153 3.78 8.65 -15.84
C ASP A 153 2.25 8.70 -15.67
N VAL A 154 1.74 8.31 -14.50
CA VAL A 154 0.33 8.55 -14.11
C VAL A 154 0.05 10.07 -14.07
N ASN A 155 0.91 10.85 -13.43
CA ASN A 155 0.71 12.30 -13.32
C ASN A 155 0.77 13.03 -14.67
N ARG A 156 1.52 12.50 -15.64
CA ARG A 156 1.56 13.02 -17.01
C ARG A 156 0.26 12.81 -17.78
N LYS A 157 -0.61 11.89 -17.33
CA LYS A 157 -1.96 11.70 -17.89
C LYS A 157 -3.02 12.60 -17.26
N GLY A 158 -2.62 13.51 -16.36
CA GLY A 158 -3.53 14.45 -15.70
C GLY A 158 -4.09 13.97 -14.37
N LEU A 159 -3.68 12.78 -13.91
CA LEU A 159 -4.11 12.20 -12.64
C LEU A 159 -3.17 12.61 -11.51
N THR A 160 -3.67 13.12 -10.40
CA THR A 160 -2.80 13.50 -9.27
C THR A 160 -2.58 12.31 -8.34
N MET A 161 -1.58 11.49 -8.65
CA MET A 161 -1.16 10.37 -7.81
C MET A 161 0.02 10.77 -6.91
N THR A 162 -0.17 10.64 -5.60
CA THR A 162 0.83 10.99 -4.58
C THR A 162 1.18 9.76 -3.75
N ASN A 163 2.46 9.64 -3.35
CA ASN A 163 2.88 8.52 -2.50
C ASN A 163 2.34 8.71 -1.09
N LEU A 164 1.82 7.64 -0.49
CA LEU A 164 1.44 7.59 0.92
C LEU A 164 2.56 6.94 1.72
N LEU A 165 2.86 5.69 1.36
CA LEU A 165 3.76 4.83 2.12
C LEU A 165 4.50 3.89 1.17
N SER A 166 5.79 3.75 1.37
CA SER A 166 6.60 2.73 0.71
C SER A 166 7.14 1.75 1.74
N LEU A 167 6.94 0.46 1.50
CA LEU A 167 7.31 -0.65 2.36
C LEU A 167 8.37 -1.51 1.67
N SER A 168 9.51 -1.63 2.31
CA SER A 168 10.62 -2.48 1.84
C SER A 168 10.58 -3.78 2.62
N ILE A 169 10.46 -4.90 1.94
CA ILE A 169 10.47 -6.20 2.61
C ILE A 169 11.91 -6.54 2.97
N LEU A 170 12.16 -6.72 4.26
CA LEU A 170 13.45 -7.14 4.79
C LEU A 170 13.49 -8.66 4.94
N GLU A 171 12.40 -9.24 5.45
CA GLU A 171 12.32 -10.67 5.73
C GLU A 171 10.87 -11.17 5.60
N LYS A 172 10.70 -12.40 5.10
CA LYS A 172 9.43 -13.12 5.11
C LYS A 172 9.34 -13.98 6.37
N LEU A 173 8.36 -13.70 7.21
CA LEU A 173 8.13 -14.37 8.49
C LEU A 173 7.18 -15.58 8.36
N LYS A 174 6.27 -15.54 7.38
CA LYS A 174 5.33 -16.64 7.06
C LYS A 174 4.95 -16.60 5.58
#